data_AF-A0A7X3Y2G9-F1
#
_entry.id   AF-A0A7X3Y2G9-F1
#
_cell.length_a   1.000
_cell.length_b   1.000
_cell.length_c   1.000
_cell.angle_alpha   90.00
_cell.angle_beta   90.00
_cell.angle_gamma   90.00
#
_symmetry.space_group_name_H-M   'P 1'
#
loop_
_entity.id
_entity.type
_entity.pdbx_description
1 polymer ?
#
loop_
_entity_poly.entity_id
_entity_poly.type
_entity_poly.pdbx_seq_one_letter_code
_entity_poly.pdbx_strand_id
1 'polypeptide(L)'
;MALLCFDVDGTLDVGDGPIPVPVLHELEGMGHSVVIVSPSPLRPKDAGFPEFLSVDRKKNLLDALEAHPDDRPVYISDNDGDDKLSEEVNFEYVHPLFWTPFYTKLTSDGA
;
A
#
# COMPACT_ATOMS: atom_id res chain seq x y z
N MET A 1 12.77 1.15 7.53
CA MET A 1 11.67 0.29 7.04
C MET A 1 10.62 1.20 6.38
N ALA A 2 9.63 0.61 5.73
CA ALA A 2 8.62 1.36 4.98
C ALA A 2 7.23 0.90 5.39
N LEU A 3 6.28 1.83 5.39
CA LEU A 3 4.86 1.59 5.51
C LEU A 3 4.32 1.55 4.08
N LEU A 4 3.86 0.39 3.65
CA LEU A 4 3.33 0.14 2.32
C LEU A 4 1.80 0.01 2.43
N CYS A 5 1.11 1.08 2.05
CA CYS A 5 -0.34 1.12 1.98
C CYS A 5 -0.78 0.70 0.58
N PHE A 6 -1.60 -0.34 0.45
CA PHE A 6 -2.11 -0.80 -0.83
C PHE A 6 -3.60 -0.51 -0.95
N ASP A 7 -4.01 0.18 -2.03
CA ASP A 7 -5.38 0.05 -2.51
C ASP A 7 -5.62 -1.37 -3.04
N VAL A 8 -6.88 -1.74 -3.24
CA VAL A 8 -7.25 -3.08 -3.69
C VAL A 8 -7.58 -3.11 -5.17
N ASP A 9 -8.67 -2.44 -5.56
CA ASP A 9 -9.16 -2.46 -6.95
C ASP A 9 -8.07 -1.90 -7.87
N GLY A 10 -7.82 -2.54 -9.01
CA GLY A 10 -6.78 -2.15 -9.99
C GLY A 10 -5.32 -2.24 -9.51
N THR A 11 -5.10 -2.52 -8.23
CA THR A 11 -3.78 -2.55 -7.59
C THR A 11 -3.34 -3.96 -7.20
N LEU A 12 -4.15 -4.67 -6.42
CA LEU A 12 -3.88 -6.07 -6.02
C LEU A 12 -4.61 -7.05 -6.95
N ASP A 13 -4.06 -8.25 -7.12
CA ASP A 13 -4.65 -9.30 -7.96
C ASP A 13 -6.09 -9.69 -7.60
N VAL A 14 -6.44 -9.66 -6.31
CA VAL A 14 -7.81 -9.86 -5.82
C VAL A 14 -8.79 -8.78 -6.30
N GLY A 15 -8.30 -7.60 -6.67
CA GLY A 15 -9.05 -6.49 -7.24
C GLY A 15 -8.73 -6.27 -8.73
N ASP A 16 -8.32 -7.31 -9.46
CA ASP A 16 -7.92 -7.26 -10.88
C ASP A 16 -6.67 -6.39 -11.17
N GLY A 17 -5.84 -6.14 -10.16
CA GLY A 17 -4.57 -5.43 -10.27
C GLY A 17 -3.35 -6.31 -10.55
N PRO A 18 -2.18 -5.71 -10.82
CA PRO A 18 -0.99 -6.46 -11.23
C PRO A 18 -0.17 -7.03 -10.05
N ILE A 19 -0.44 -6.66 -8.80
CA ILE A 19 0.38 -7.01 -7.64
C ILE A 19 -0.21 -8.25 -6.95
N PRO A 20 0.51 -9.39 -6.91
CA PRO A 20 0.00 -10.58 -6.24
C PRO A 20 -0.01 -10.43 -4.72
N VAL A 21 -1.08 -10.83 -4.05
CA VAL A 21 -1.18 -10.82 -2.58
C VAL A 21 -0.03 -11.55 -1.87
N PRO A 22 0.53 -12.68 -2.36
CA PRO A 22 1.69 -13.31 -1.72
C PRO A 22 2.91 -12.39 -1.57
N VAL A 23 3.09 -11.41 -2.46
CA VAL A 23 4.21 -10.45 -2.39
C VAL A 23 4.10 -9.55 -1.16
N LEU A 24 2.89 -9.28 -0.66
CA LEU A 24 2.69 -8.49 0.55
C LEU A 24 3.28 -9.20 1.78
N HIS A 25 3.13 -10.52 1.87
CA HIS A 25 3.76 -11.31 2.94
C HIS A 25 5.29 -11.35 2.83
N GLU A 26 5.83 -11.35 1.61
CA GLU A 26 7.28 -11.25 1.42
C GLU A 26 7.80 -9.91 1.96
N LEU A 27 7.09 -8.81 1.71
CA LEU A 27 7.43 -7.47 2.20
C LEU A 27 7.36 -7.38 3.72
N GLU A 28 6.34 -7.97 4.35
CA GLU A 28 6.29 -8.11 5.82
C GLU A 28 7.47 -8.93 6.35
N GLY A 29 7.82 -10.03 5.67
CA GLY A 29 8.97 -10.87 6.00
C GLY A 29 10.32 -10.14 5.90
N MET A 30 10.39 -9.07 5.10
CA MET A 30 11.54 -8.17 5.01
C MET A 30 11.53 -7.05 6.07
N GLY A 31 10.49 -6.98 6.91
CA GLY A 31 10.35 -6.00 7.98
C GLY A 31 9.62 -4.71 7.60
N HIS A 32 8.97 -4.66 6.44
CA HIS A 32 8.07 -3.56 6.09
C HIS A 32 6.72 -3.71 6.78
N SER A 33 6.11 -2.59 7.15
CA SER A 33 4.72 -2.57 7.59
C SER A 33 3.82 -2.58 6.35
N VAL A 34 2.94 -3.57 6.22
CA VAL A 34 2.05 -3.71 5.06
C VAL A 34 0.59 -3.58 5.51
N VAL A 35 -0.15 -2.67 4.89
CA VAL A 35 -1.55 -2.41 5.25
C VAL A 35 -2.42 -2.24 4.02
N ILE A 36 -3.70 -2.56 4.15
CA ILE A 36 -4.72 -2.37 3.12
C ILE A 36 -5.47 -1.06 3.37
N VAL A 37 -5.49 -0.18 2.37
CA VAL A 37 -6.19 1.10 2.39
C VAL A 37 -7.13 1.17 1.20
N SER A 38 -8.38 0.75 1.39
CA SER A 38 -9.37 0.75 0.32
C SER A 38 -10.80 0.83 0.87
N PRO A 39 -11.71 1.61 0.26
CA PRO A 39 -13.13 1.54 0.59
C PRO A 39 -13.82 0.28 0.01
N SER A 40 -13.10 -0.51 -0.81
CA SER A 40 -13.67 -1.66 -1.52
C SER A 40 -14.03 -2.81 -0.58
N PRO A 41 -15.14 -3.53 -0.85
CA PRO A 41 -15.41 -4.80 -0.20
C PRO A 41 -14.53 -5.94 -0.74
N LEU A 42 -13.90 -5.76 -1.91
CA LEU A 42 -12.90 -6.68 -2.45
C LEU A 42 -11.61 -6.48 -1.64
N ARG A 43 -11.05 -7.58 -1.12
CA ARG A 43 -9.80 -7.58 -0.35
C ARG A 43 -9.29 -9.00 -0.12
N PRO A 44 -7.99 -9.18 0.15
CA PRO A 44 -7.45 -10.48 0.48
C PRO A 44 -7.93 -10.93 1.86
N LYS A 45 -9.08 -11.62 1.88
CA LYS A 45 -9.66 -12.21 3.10
C LYS A 45 -8.68 -13.21 3.69
N ASP A 46 -8.59 -13.22 5.01
CA ASP A 46 -7.74 -14.13 5.80
C ASP A 46 -6.23 -13.93 5.63
N ALA A 47 -5.79 -12.90 4.90
CA ALA A 47 -4.36 -12.58 4.80
C ALA A 47 -3.81 -11.90 6.07
N GLY A 48 -4.67 -11.38 6.95
CA GLY A 48 -4.26 -10.88 8.27
C GLY A 48 -3.57 -9.52 8.28
N PHE A 49 -3.49 -8.83 7.14
CA PHE A 49 -2.99 -7.45 7.09
C PHE A 49 -3.96 -6.48 7.82
N PRO A 50 -3.45 -5.44 8.50
CA PRO A 50 -4.29 -4.35 8.99
C PRO A 50 -5.07 -3.68 7.85
N GLU A 51 -6.34 -3.36 8.12
CA GLU A 51 -7.28 -2.80 7.13
C GLU A 51 -7.81 -1.43 7.58
N PHE A 52 -7.70 -0.42 6.72
CA PHE A 52 -8.29 0.91 6.89
C PHE A 52 -9.28 1.18 5.75
N LEU A 53 -10.58 1.01 6.06
CA LEU A 53 -11.63 0.83 5.05
C LEU A 53 -12.68 1.96 4.98
N SER A 54 -12.39 3.14 5.54
CA SER A 54 -13.30 4.28 5.43
C SER A 54 -13.48 4.70 3.98
N VAL A 55 -14.65 5.25 3.64
CA VAL A 55 -14.86 5.98 2.37
C VAL A 55 -13.97 7.22 2.27
N ASP A 56 -13.52 7.76 3.42
CA ASP A 56 -12.53 8.81 3.48
C ASP A 56 -11.12 8.21 3.43
N ARG A 57 -10.57 8.13 2.21
CA ARG A 57 -9.24 7.59 1.97
C ARG A 57 -8.14 8.42 2.63
N LYS A 58 -8.30 9.75 2.71
CA LYS A 58 -7.34 10.62 3.39
C LYS A 58 -7.22 10.21 4.85
N LYS A 59 -8.35 10.01 5.51
CA LYS A 59 -8.39 9.52 6.89
C LYS A 59 -7.69 8.16 7.03
N ASN A 60 -7.96 7.21 6.13
CA ASN A 60 -7.31 5.89 6.19
C ASN A 60 -5.78 5.98 6.13
N LEU A 61 -5.23 6.81 5.25
CA LEU A 61 -3.78 7.02 5.14
C LEU A 61 -3.19 7.65 6.39
N LEU A 62 -3.88 8.62 6.99
CA LEU A 62 -3.45 9.25 8.24
C LEU A 62 -3.52 8.29 9.43
N ASP A 63 -4.56 7.48 9.54
CA ASP A 63 -4.69 6.45 10.58
C ASP A 63 -3.58 5.40 10.45
N ALA A 64 -3.24 4.99 9.21
CA ALA A 64 -2.14 4.08 8.95
C ALA A 64 -0.78 4.68 9.34
N LEU A 65 -0.55 5.96 9.04
CA LEU A 65 0.67 6.66 9.44
C LEU A 65 0.77 6.81 10.97
N GLU A 66 -0.34 7.09 11.65
CA GLU A 66 -0.38 7.17 13.12
C GLU A 66 -0.03 5.83 13.78
N ALA A 67 -0.45 4.71 13.17
CA ALA A 67 -0.10 3.37 13.64
C ALA A 67 1.36 2.98 13.39
N HIS A 68 2.03 3.62 12.42
CA HIS A 68 3.40 3.31 12.00
C HIS A 68 4.27 4.58 11.85
N PRO A 69 4.50 5.35 12.93
CA PRO A 69 5.07 6.70 12.87
C PRO A 69 6.56 6.76 12.47
N ASP A 70 7.29 5.66 12.64
CA ASP A 70 8.74 5.59 12.35
C ASP A 70 9.04 5.07 10.93
N ASP A 71 8.02 4.59 10.22
CA ASP A 71 8.18 4.02 8.88
C ASP A 71 8.01 5.08 7.78
N ARG A 72 8.77 4.94 6.70
CA ARG A 72 8.61 5.81 5.52
C ARG A 72 7.30 5.45 4.79
N PRO A 73 6.35 6.38 4.65
CA PRO A 73 5.04 6.09 4.06
C PRO A 73 5.07 6.04 2.53
N VAL A 74 4.51 4.97 1.97
CA VAL A 74 4.33 4.77 0.53
C VAL A 74 2.89 4.30 0.29
N TYR A 75 2.21 4.92 -0.66
CA TYR A 75 0.86 4.53 -1.07
C TYR A 75 0.88 4.02 -2.50
N ILE A 76 0.39 2.80 -2.68
CA ILE A 76 0.31 2.08 -3.94
C ILE A 76 -1.16 2.02 -4.35
N SER A 77 -1.51 2.69 -5.45
CA SER A 77 -2.88 2.81 -5.94
C SER A 77 -2.90 3.13 -7.43
N ASP A 78 -3.89 2.64 -8.17
CA ASP A 78 -4.15 3.00 -9.56
C ASP A 78 -5.17 4.14 -9.72
N ASN A 79 -5.83 4.57 -8.65
CA ASN A 79 -6.89 5.57 -8.75
C ASN A 79 -6.37 6.95 -9.18
N ASP A 80 -7.04 7.54 -10.17
CA ASP A 80 -6.81 8.94 -10.56
C ASP A 80 -7.01 9.88 -9.36
N GLY A 81 -5.99 10.72 -9.10
CA GLY A 81 -6.00 11.70 -8.02
C GLY A 81 -5.42 11.22 -6.69
N ASP A 82 -5.13 9.92 -6.55
CA ASP A 82 -4.43 9.41 -5.36
C ASP A 82 -2.96 9.90 -5.30
N ASP A 83 -2.39 10.35 -6.42
CA ASP A 83 -1.09 11.03 -6.48
C ASP A 83 -1.10 12.34 -5.68
N LYS A 84 -2.11 13.19 -5.89
CA LYS A 84 -2.29 14.46 -5.17
C LYS A 84 -2.67 14.22 -3.72
N LEU A 85 -3.54 13.23 -3.47
CA LEU A 85 -3.91 12.86 -2.11
C LEU A 85 -2.68 12.42 -1.31
N SER A 86 -1.80 11.61 -1.91
CA SER A 86 -0.55 11.17 -1.29
C SER A 86 0.35 12.35 -0.93
N GLU A 87 0.50 13.33 -1.84
CA GLU A 87 1.26 14.54 -1.58
C GLU A 87 0.70 15.32 -0.37
N GLU A 88 -0.62 15.46 -0.27
CA GLU A 88 -1.28 16.15 0.86
C GLU A 88 -1.03 15.51 2.23
N VAL A 89 -0.81 14.18 2.27
CA VAL A 89 -0.53 13.44 3.51
C VAL A 89 0.92 13.00 3.64
N ASN A 90 1.81 13.51 2.78
CA ASN A 90 3.25 13.22 2.79
C ASN A 90 3.60 11.73 2.57
N PHE A 91 2.86 11.07 1.68
CA PHE A 91 3.16 9.72 1.19
C PHE A 91 3.92 9.79 -0.13
N GLU A 92 4.89 8.87 -0.32
CA GLU A 92 5.37 8.57 -1.67
C GLU A 92 4.29 7.82 -2.45
N TYR A 93 3.94 8.29 -3.64
CA TYR A 93 2.97 7.64 -4.49
C TYR A 93 3.63 6.70 -5.48
N VAL A 94 3.10 5.49 -5.62
CA VAL A 94 3.54 4.49 -6.61
C VAL A 94 2.33 3.94 -7.34
N HIS A 95 2.19 4.28 -8.62
CA HIS A 95 1.19 3.65 -9.47
C HIS A 95 1.60 2.18 -9.77
N PRO A 96 0.68 1.20 -9.81
CA PRO A 96 1.00 -0.22 -10.02
C PRO A 96 1.79 -0.53 -11.30
N LEU A 97 1.66 0.29 -12.35
CA LEU A 97 2.50 0.20 -13.56
C LEU A 97 4.02 0.39 -13.30
N PHE A 98 4.38 1.07 -12.21
CA PHE A 98 5.76 1.25 -11.77
C PHE A 98 6.11 0.33 -10.59
N TRP A 99 5.28 -0.68 -10.29
CA TRP A 99 5.51 -1.63 -9.20
C TRP A 99 6.86 -2.35 -9.34
N THR A 100 7.13 -2.96 -10.50
CA THR A 100 8.37 -3.74 -10.71
C THR A 100 9.65 -2.96 -10.43
N PRO A 101 9.87 -1.75 -11.00
CA PRO A 101 11.07 -0.97 -10.67
C PRO A 101 11.09 -0.51 -9.20
N PHE A 102 9.94 -0.17 -8.62
CA PHE A 102 9.86 0.19 -7.19
C PHE A 102 10.23 -0.98 -6.29
N TYR A 103 9.62 -2.15 -6.48
CA TYR A 103 9.90 -3.37 -5.72
C TYR A 103 11.37 -3.76 -5.84
N THR A 104 11.94 -3.73 -7.05
CA THR A 104 13.37 -4.01 -7.26
C THR A 104 14.27 -3.09 -6.44
N LYS A 105 13.96 -1.80 -6.40
CA LYS A 105 14.69 -0.83 -5.58
C LYS A 105 14.53 -1.13 -4.09
N LEU A 106 13.29 -1.36 -3.65
CA LEU A 106 12.95 -1.64 -2.25
C LEU A 106 13.71 -2.87 -1.72
N THR A 107 13.80 -3.94 -2.51
CA THR A 107 14.49 -5.17 -2.12
C THR A 107 16.01 -5.09 -2.27
N SER A 108 16.52 -4.20 -3.13
CA SER A 108 17.98 -4.01 -3.31
C SER A 108 18.60 -3.14 -2.23
N ASP A 109 17.84 -2.17 -1.70
CA ASP A 109 18.29 -1.27 -0.63
C ASP A 109 18.33 -1.96 0.75
N GLY A 110 17.78 -3.17 0.87
CA GLY A 110 17.76 -4.00 2.09
C GLY A 110 18.71 -5.20 2.10
N ALA A 111 19.54 -5.38 1.05
CA ALA A 111 20.51 -6.47 0.92
C ALA A 111 21.92 -6.10 1.41
#